data_AF-A0A1J6L2U4-F1
#
_entry.id   AF-A0A1J6L2U4-F1
#
_cell.length_a   1.000
_cell.length_b   1.000
_cell.length_c   1.000
_cell.angle_alpha   90.00
_cell.angle_beta   90.00
_cell.angle_gamma   90.00
#
_symmetry.space_group_name_H-M   'P 1'
#
loop_
_entity.id
_entity.type
_entity.pdbx_description
1 polymer ?
#
loop_
_entity_poly.entity_id
_entity_poly.type
_entity_poly.pdbx_seq_one_letter_code
_entity_poly.pdbx_strand_id
1 'polypeptide(L)'
;MASRYWVVSLPVQQNSSTTSLWSRLQESISKHSFDTPLYRFNIPNLRVGTLDSLLALSDDLVKSNNFIEGVCSKTRRQIEELERVSGVLSSSLTVDGVPVDSYLTRFAWDEAKYPTMSPLKEIVDGIHTQVAKIEDDLKVRVSEYNNVRSQLNAINRKQAGSLAVRDLSNLVKPEDIVTSEHLTTLLAVVSKYSQKDWLSSYENLTTYVVPRSSKMLYEDNEYALYTVTLFNRDADNFKIKARERGFQIRDFEHNPETQESRKQELEKLMQDQETFRSSLLQWCYTSYGEGKRGSLTIVRGPSLILHEQYVKLREHVL
;
A
#
# COMPACT_ATOMS: atom_id res chain seq x y z
N MET A 1 6.49 0.27 -21.33
CA MET A 1 6.80 1.60 -21.89
C MET A 1 5.59 2.50 -21.65
N ALA A 2 5.77 3.76 -21.29
CA ALA A 2 4.64 4.68 -21.12
C ALA A 2 4.14 5.11 -22.51
N SER A 3 2.91 4.72 -22.88
CA SER A 3 2.23 5.22 -24.07
C SER A 3 2.06 6.74 -23.97
N ARG A 4 2.56 7.48 -24.95
CA ARG A 4 2.40 8.94 -25.04
C ARG A 4 1.30 9.26 -26.03
N TYR A 5 0.36 10.11 -25.61
CA TYR A 5 -0.77 10.55 -26.42
C TYR A 5 -0.69 12.03 -26.67
N TRP A 6 -0.99 12.44 -27.90
CA TRP A 6 -1.12 13.83 -28.30
C TRP A 6 -2.60 14.16 -28.48
N VAL A 7 -2.99 15.36 -28.06
CA VAL A 7 -4.35 15.85 -28.23
C VAL A 7 -4.26 17.17 -28.96
N VAL A 8 -5.06 17.31 -30.02
CA VAL A 8 -5.06 18.49 -30.87
C VAL A 8 -6.52 18.86 -31.13
N SER A 9 -6.83 20.15 -31.06
CA SER A 9 -8.09 20.72 -31.55
C SER A 9 -7.79 21.62 -32.73
N LEU A 10 -8.65 21.58 -33.75
CA LEU A 10 -8.55 22.39 -34.94
C LEU A 10 -9.88 23.12 -35.16
N PRO A 11 -9.86 24.41 -35.54
CA PRO A 11 -11.08 25.14 -35.86
C PRO A 11 -11.75 24.54 -37.09
N VAL A 12 -13.09 24.45 -37.06
CA VAL A 12 -13.88 24.11 -38.23
C VAL A 12 -14.18 25.39 -39.01
N GLN A 13 -13.58 25.54 -40.20
CA GLN A 13 -13.83 26.70 -41.06
C GLN A 13 -15.28 26.70 -41.55
N GLN A 14 -15.87 27.89 -41.73
CA GLN A 14 -17.30 28.09 -42.04
C GLN A 14 -17.83 27.28 -43.25
N ASN A 15 -16.96 26.93 -44.21
CA ASN A 15 -17.32 26.18 -45.42
C ASN A 15 -16.89 24.70 -45.41
N SER A 16 -16.48 24.17 -44.26
CA SER A 16 -15.93 22.82 -44.13
C SER A 16 -16.70 22.00 -43.09
N SER A 17 -16.92 20.72 -43.37
CA SER A 17 -17.53 19.80 -42.40
C SER A 17 -16.45 19.16 -41.52
N THR A 18 -16.79 18.82 -40.27
CA THR A 18 -15.93 18.06 -39.35
C THR A 18 -15.40 16.76 -39.98
N THR A 19 -16.23 16.10 -40.78
CA THR A 19 -15.86 14.86 -41.50
C THR A 19 -14.82 15.11 -42.59
N SER A 20 -14.95 16.21 -43.35
CA SER A 20 -13.98 16.59 -44.37
C SER A 20 -12.63 16.98 -43.77
N LEU A 21 -12.63 17.73 -42.66
CA LEU A 21 -11.41 18.09 -41.92
C LEU A 21 -10.72 16.87 -41.32
N TRP A 22 -11.50 15.95 -40.72
CA TRP A 22 -10.97 14.69 -40.20
C TRP A 22 -10.27 13.86 -41.27
N SER A 23 -10.89 13.74 -42.45
CA SER A 23 -10.32 12.97 -43.56
C SER A 23 -9.02 13.59 -44.08
N ARG A 24 -8.97 14.92 -44.22
CA ARG A 24 -7.75 15.65 -44.62
C ARG A 24 -6.63 15.53 -43.60
N LEU A 25 -6.95 15.61 -42.30
CA LEU A 25 -5.99 15.42 -41.23
C LEU A 25 -5.40 14.01 -41.28
N GLN A 26 -6.25 13.00 -41.40
CA GLN A 26 -5.83 11.60 -41.49
C GLN A 26 -4.93 11.36 -42.70
N GLU A 27 -5.27 11.93 -43.87
CA GLU A 27 -4.45 11.84 -45.08
C GLU A 27 -3.11 12.57 -44.96
N SER A 28 -3.10 13.75 -44.32
CA SER A 28 -1.86 14.54 -44.15
C SER A 28 -0.90 13.87 -43.17
N ILE A 29 -1.42 13.31 -42.07
CA ILE A 29 -0.61 12.59 -41.10
C ILE A 29 -0.10 11.28 -41.69
N SER A 30 -0.93 10.51 -42.40
CA SER A 30 -0.50 9.24 -43.00
C SER A 30 0.61 9.41 -44.04
N LYS A 31 0.66 10.56 -44.73
CA LYS A 31 1.76 10.93 -45.65
C LYS A 31 3.12 11.09 -44.95
N HIS A 32 3.13 11.55 -43.70
CA HIS A 32 4.36 11.80 -42.94
C HIS A 32 4.68 10.71 -41.90
N SER A 33 3.66 10.00 -41.40
CA SER A 33 3.77 8.99 -40.36
C SER A 33 2.61 7.99 -40.48
N PHE A 34 2.82 6.97 -41.31
CA PHE A 34 1.80 6.00 -41.71
C PHE A 34 1.20 5.20 -40.54
N ASP A 35 2.00 4.88 -39.52
CA ASP A 35 1.59 4.05 -38.37
C ASP A 35 1.11 4.86 -37.16
N THR A 36 0.73 6.15 -37.33
CA THR A 36 0.20 6.94 -36.21
C THR A 36 -1.31 6.76 -36.10
N PRO A 37 -1.83 6.05 -35.08
CA PRO A 37 -3.26 5.86 -34.92
C PRO A 37 -3.93 7.17 -34.51
N LEU A 38 -5.08 7.46 -35.13
CA LEU A 38 -5.87 8.66 -34.90
C LEU A 38 -7.25 8.29 -34.35
N TYR A 39 -7.65 8.94 -33.28
CA TYR A 39 -8.93 8.71 -32.62
C TYR A 39 -9.69 10.02 -32.46
N ARG A 40 -11.00 9.98 -32.68
CA ARG A 40 -11.87 11.12 -32.40
C ARG A 40 -12.07 11.26 -30.89
N PHE A 41 -11.97 12.48 -30.40
CA PHE A 41 -12.24 12.82 -29.01
C PHE A 41 -13.53 13.64 -28.95
N ASN A 42 -14.65 12.97 -28.65
CA ASN A 42 -15.97 13.59 -28.72
C ASN A 42 -16.24 14.42 -27.46
N ILE A 43 -16.42 15.73 -27.62
CA ILE A 43 -16.76 16.66 -26.55
C ILE A 43 -18.13 17.26 -26.88
N PRO A 44 -19.12 17.18 -25.97
CA PRO A 44 -20.42 17.79 -26.19
C PRO A 44 -20.35 19.31 -26.07
N ASN A 45 -21.40 19.98 -26.51
CA ASN A 45 -21.53 21.42 -26.29
C ASN A 45 -21.76 21.68 -24.81
N LEU A 46 -20.76 22.27 -24.16
CA LEU A 46 -20.84 22.65 -22.74
C LEU A 46 -21.36 24.06 -22.59
N ARG A 47 -22.15 24.29 -21.54
CA ARG A 47 -22.63 25.63 -21.19
C ARG A 47 -21.48 26.49 -20.66
N VAL A 48 -20.95 27.34 -21.54
CA VAL A 48 -19.93 28.33 -21.21
C VAL A 48 -20.56 29.67 -20.80
N GLY A 49 -19.93 30.36 -19.86
CA GLY A 49 -20.38 31.68 -19.37
C GLY A 49 -19.89 32.83 -20.24
N THR A 50 -19.52 33.94 -19.61
CA THR A 50 -18.89 35.08 -20.29
C THR A 50 -17.42 34.81 -20.62
N LEU A 51 -16.83 35.59 -21.53
CA LEU A 51 -15.40 35.50 -21.85
C LEU A 51 -14.50 35.68 -20.60
N ASP A 52 -14.84 36.64 -19.73
CA ASP A 52 -14.08 36.86 -18.49
C ASP A 52 -14.12 35.63 -17.58
N SER A 53 -15.28 34.96 -17.48
CA SER A 53 -15.41 33.73 -16.70
C SER A 53 -14.61 32.57 -17.31
N LEU A 54 -14.47 32.54 -18.64
CA LEU A 54 -13.66 31.54 -19.35
C LEU A 54 -12.17 31.78 -19.16
N LEU A 55 -11.71 33.03 -19.18
CA LEU A 55 -10.32 33.39 -18.93
C LEU A 55 -9.92 33.02 -17.49
N ALA A 56 -10.74 33.37 -16.50
CA ALA A 56 -10.50 32.97 -15.10
C ALA A 56 -10.49 31.43 -14.94
N LEU A 57 -11.43 30.75 -15.60
CA LEU A 57 -11.51 29.29 -15.57
C LEU A 57 -10.30 28.62 -16.22
N SER A 58 -9.67 29.24 -17.24
CA SER A 58 -8.46 28.71 -17.87
C SER A 58 -7.32 28.50 -16.87
N ASP A 59 -7.08 29.48 -15.99
CA ASP A 59 -6.03 29.39 -14.97
C ASP A 59 -6.37 28.35 -13.90
N ASP A 60 -7.65 28.28 -13.50
CA ASP A 60 -8.13 27.32 -12.52
C ASP A 60 -8.14 25.89 -13.05
N LEU A 61 -8.38 25.70 -14.35
CA LEU A 61 -8.27 24.41 -15.04
C LEU A 61 -6.83 23.87 -15.01
N VAL A 62 -5.82 24.73 -15.22
CA VAL A 62 -4.41 24.33 -15.12
C VAL A 62 -4.07 23.87 -13.71
N LYS A 63 -4.51 24.62 -12.68
CA LYS A 63 -4.29 24.25 -11.26
C LYS A 63 -5.00 22.94 -10.91
N SER A 64 -6.28 22.83 -11.27
CA SER A 64 -7.08 21.61 -11.08
C SER A 64 -6.47 20.41 -11.79
N ASN A 65 -5.97 20.58 -13.02
CA ASN A 65 -5.28 19.49 -13.71
C ASN A 65 -4.05 19.01 -12.93
N ASN A 66 -3.15 19.93 -12.59
CA ASN A 66 -1.91 19.58 -11.88
C ASN A 66 -2.21 18.86 -10.55
N PHE A 67 -3.23 19.31 -9.84
CA PHE A 67 -3.69 18.66 -8.62
C PHE A 67 -4.19 17.22 -8.89
N ILE A 68 -5.10 17.04 -9.85
CA ILE A 68 -5.70 15.73 -10.17
C ILE A 68 -4.63 14.75 -10.70
N GLU A 69 -3.72 15.21 -11.56
CA GLU A 69 -2.58 14.42 -12.02
C GLU A 69 -1.69 14.00 -10.84
N GLY A 70 -1.45 14.91 -9.89
CA GLY A 70 -0.74 14.64 -8.65
C GLY A 70 -1.40 13.53 -7.83
N VAL A 71 -2.72 13.60 -7.62
CA VAL A 71 -3.48 12.57 -6.91
C VAL A 71 -3.43 11.23 -7.66
N CYS A 72 -3.68 11.22 -8.97
CA CYS A 72 -3.60 10.01 -9.79
C CYS A 72 -2.22 9.35 -9.72
N SER A 73 -1.15 10.15 -9.71
CA SER A 73 0.23 9.70 -9.60
C SER A 73 0.51 9.09 -8.21
N LYS A 74 0.03 9.73 -7.14
CA LYS A 74 0.11 9.18 -5.77
C LYS A 74 -0.64 7.85 -5.65
N THR A 75 -1.87 7.77 -6.16
CA THR A 75 -2.67 6.53 -6.15
C THR A 75 -1.98 5.42 -6.93
N ARG A 76 -1.41 5.72 -8.11
CA ARG A 76 -0.64 4.75 -8.89
C ARG A 76 0.57 4.22 -8.11
N ARG A 77 1.36 5.10 -7.50
CA ARG A 77 2.51 4.70 -6.67
C ARG A 77 2.08 3.79 -5.51
N GLN A 78 0.93 4.09 -4.90
CA GLN A 78 0.38 3.26 -3.83
C GLN A 78 -0.01 1.86 -4.32
N ILE A 79 -0.62 1.75 -5.50
CA ILE A 79 -0.93 0.45 -6.15
C ILE A 79 0.37 -0.32 -6.38
N GLU A 80 1.36 0.30 -7.01
CA GLU A 80 2.66 -0.34 -7.32
C GLU A 80 3.38 -0.81 -6.03
N GLU A 81 3.28 -0.07 -4.93
CA GLU A 81 3.80 -0.51 -3.63
C GLU A 81 3.05 -1.73 -3.08
N LEU A 82 1.71 -1.70 -3.08
CA LEU A 82 0.87 -2.78 -2.53
C LEU A 82 1.00 -4.08 -3.34
N GLU A 83 1.18 -3.99 -4.66
CA GLU A 83 1.43 -5.13 -5.55
C GLU A 83 2.83 -5.71 -5.33
N ARG A 84 3.85 -4.87 -5.15
CA ARG A 84 5.21 -5.34 -4.82
C ARG A 84 5.23 -6.14 -3.53
N VAL A 85 4.45 -5.74 -2.54
CA VAL A 85 4.34 -6.45 -1.25
C VAL A 85 3.60 -7.79 -1.40
N SER A 86 2.63 -7.90 -2.32
CA SER A 86 1.84 -9.12 -2.50
C SER A 86 2.49 -10.16 -3.39
N GLY A 87 3.47 -9.76 -4.22
CA GLY A 87 4.08 -10.64 -5.22
C GLY A 87 3.16 -10.94 -6.41
N VAL A 88 1.99 -10.31 -6.49
CA VAL A 88 1.09 -10.41 -7.65
C VAL A 88 1.64 -9.55 -8.78
N LEU A 89 1.74 -10.10 -9.98
CA LEU A 89 2.14 -9.36 -11.18
C LEU A 89 1.17 -8.22 -11.45
N SER A 90 1.73 -7.04 -11.71
CA SER A 90 0.99 -5.78 -11.83
C SER A 90 -0.23 -5.94 -12.74
N SER A 91 -1.43 -5.78 -12.18
CA SER A 91 -2.62 -5.71 -13.02
C SER A 91 -2.60 -4.38 -13.76
N SER A 92 -2.72 -4.44 -15.09
CA SER A 92 -2.76 -3.24 -15.92
C SER A 92 -3.80 -2.27 -15.35
N LEU A 93 -3.41 -1.02 -15.13
CA LEU A 93 -4.33 0.02 -14.65
C LEU A 93 -5.52 0.12 -15.62
N THR A 94 -6.73 0.12 -15.05
CA THR A 94 -7.99 0.20 -15.79
C THR A 94 -8.81 1.42 -15.37
N VAL A 95 -9.61 1.93 -16.31
CA VAL A 95 -10.72 2.87 -16.06
C VAL A 95 -11.99 2.13 -16.43
N ASP A 96 -12.93 1.95 -15.49
CA ASP A 96 -14.17 1.19 -15.68
C ASP A 96 -13.98 -0.26 -16.18
N GLY A 97 -12.92 -0.91 -15.69
CA GLY A 97 -12.56 -2.28 -16.10
C GLY A 97 -11.93 -2.37 -17.50
N VAL A 98 -11.72 -1.24 -18.18
CA VAL A 98 -11.08 -1.17 -19.49
C VAL A 98 -9.65 -0.64 -19.33
N PRO A 99 -8.63 -1.20 -20.00
CA PRO A 99 -7.27 -0.66 -19.96
C PRO A 99 -7.25 0.83 -20.34
N VAL A 100 -6.40 1.62 -19.66
CA VAL A 100 -6.30 3.08 -19.88
C VAL A 100 -6.14 3.43 -21.37
N ASP A 101 -5.28 2.72 -22.09
CA ASP A 101 -5.08 2.94 -23.53
C ASP A 101 -6.38 2.76 -24.33
N SER A 102 -7.10 1.67 -24.11
CA SER A 102 -8.40 1.41 -24.74
C SER A 102 -9.45 2.47 -24.38
N TYR A 103 -9.49 2.90 -23.12
CA TYR A 103 -10.39 3.97 -22.67
C TYR A 103 -10.14 5.29 -23.40
N LEU A 104 -8.86 5.67 -23.58
CA LEU A 104 -8.48 6.90 -24.28
C LEU A 104 -8.91 6.89 -25.75
N THR A 105 -8.85 5.74 -26.42
CA THR A 105 -9.25 5.62 -27.84
C THR A 105 -10.75 5.69 -28.08
N ARG A 106 -11.56 5.48 -27.03
CA ARG A 106 -13.04 5.41 -27.11
C ARG A 106 -13.71 6.35 -26.11
N PHE A 107 -13.02 7.44 -25.76
CA PHE A 107 -13.54 8.40 -24.80
C PHE A 107 -14.93 8.89 -25.22
N ALA A 108 -15.86 8.84 -24.27
CA ALA A 108 -17.18 9.41 -24.38
C ALA A 108 -17.45 10.26 -23.15
N TRP A 109 -18.13 11.39 -23.34
CA TRP A 109 -18.54 12.23 -22.24
C TRP A 109 -19.64 11.56 -21.42
N ASP A 110 -19.45 11.51 -20.11
CA ASP A 110 -20.41 10.94 -19.17
C ASP A 110 -21.44 12.02 -18.78
N GLU A 111 -22.52 12.13 -19.55
CA GLU A 111 -23.57 13.13 -19.32
C GLU A 111 -24.32 12.93 -18.01
N ALA A 112 -24.39 11.68 -17.51
CA ALA A 112 -25.05 11.38 -16.24
C ALA A 112 -24.22 11.94 -15.06
N LYS A 113 -22.89 11.86 -15.15
CA LYS A 113 -21.98 12.36 -14.12
C LYS A 113 -21.63 13.84 -14.28
N TYR A 114 -21.57 14.32 -15.52
CA TYR A 114 -21.19 15.69 -15.89
C TYR A 114 -22.24 16.30 -16.85
N PRO A 115 -23.39 16.77 -16.34
CA PRO A 115 -24.47 17.27 -17.18
C PRO A 115 -24.04 18.48 -18.03
N THR A 116 -24.28 18.43 -19.33
CA THR A 116 -23.89 19.48 -20.30
C THR A 116 -24.62 20.81 -20.09
N MET A 117 -25.77 20.77 -19.43
CA MET A 117 -26.59 21.93 -19.06
C MET A 117 -26.05 22.71 -17.85
N SER A 118 -25.21 22.07 -17.03
CA SER A 118 -24.55 22.71 -15.90
C SER A 118 -23.47 23.68 -16.37
N PRO A 119 -23.30 24.84 -15.72
CA PRO A 119 -22.19 25.73 -15.99
C PRO A 119 -20.84 25.00 -15.90
N LEU A 120 -19.96 25.25 -16.87
CA LEU A 120 -18.66 24.58 -16.94
C LEU A 120 -17.85 24.67 -15.64
N LYS A 121 -17.91 25.82 -14.96
CA LYS A 121 -17.23 26.03 -13.67
C LYS A 121 -17.72 25.06 -12.58
N GLU A 122 -19.03 24.84 -12.49
CA GLU A 122 -19.59 23.92 -11.49
C GLU A 122 -19.15 22.47 -11.74
N ILE A 123 -19.03 22.06 -13.01
CA ILE A 123 -18.53 20.74 -13.38
C ILE A 123 -17.07 20.59 -12.93
N VAL A 124 -16.23 21.60 -13.19
CA VAL A 124 -14.82 21.61 -12.79
C VAL A 124 -14.67 21.57 -11.26
N ASP A 125 -15.40 22.42 -10.54
CA ASP A 125 -15.39 22.49 -9.08
C ASP A 125 -15.89 21.17 -8.45
N GLY A 126 -16.91 20.57 -9.04
CA GLY A 126 -17.44 19.27 -8.62
C GLY A 126 -16.43 18.14 -8.78
N ILE A 127 -15.73 18.07 -9.92
CA ILE A 127 -14.66 17.09 -10.14
C ILE A 127 -13.49 17.35 -9.17
N HIS A 128 -13.09 18.62 -8.98
CA HIS A 128 -12.01 18.96 -8.05
C HIS A 128 -12.34 18.48 -6.63
N THR A 129 -13.55 18.75 -6.15
CA THR A 129 -14.03 18.33 -4.83
C THR A 129 -14.05 16.80 -4.70
N GLN A 130 -14.51 16.09 -5.73
CA GLN A 130 -14.50 14.62 -5.76
C GLN A 130 -13.06 14.07 -5.65
N VAL A 131 -12.12 14.63 -6.41
CA VAL A 131 -10.72 14.18 -6.38
C VAL A 131 -10.02 14.56 -5.08
N ALA A 132 -10.34 15.71 -4.49
CA ALA A 132 -9.86 16.08 -3.16
C ALA A 132 -10.32 15.08 -2.08
N LYS A 133 -11.60 14.68 -2.12
CA LYS A 133 -12.11 13.63 -1.24
C LYS A 133 -11.38 12.30 -1.43
N ILE A 134 -11.10 11.91 -2.69
CA ILE A 134 -10.27 10.72 -2.99
C ILE A 134 -8.88 10.86 -2.36
N GLU A 135 -8.24 12.03 -2.42
CA GLU A 135 -6.93 12.22 -1.80
C GLU A 135 -6.98 12.02 -0.28
N ASP A 136 -7.99 12.57 0.40
CA ASP A 136 -8.11 12.45 1.86
C ASP A 136 -8.47 11.03 2.29
N ASP A 137 -9.39 10.35 1.59
CA ASP A 137 -9.71 8.95 1.82
C ASP A 137 -8.49 8.04 1.61
N LEU A 138 -7.64 8.35 0.62
CA LEU A 138 -6.38 7.64 0.40
C LEU A 138 -5.44 7.78 1.61
N LYS A 139 -5.27 9.00 2.15
CA LYS A 139 -4.41 9.25 3.32
C LYS A 139 -4.88 8.46 4.53
N VAL A 140 -6.19 8.45 4.80
CA VAL A 140 -6.78 7.73 5.95
C VAL A 140 -6.52 6.24 5.82
N ARG A 141 -6.90 5.62 4.70
CA ARG A 141 -6.76 4.17 4.50
C ARG A 141 -5.29 3.72 4.50
N VAL A 142 -4.39 4.52 3.93
CA VAL A 142 -2.94 4.24 3.97
C VAL A 142 -2.40 4.33 5.40
N SER A 143 -2.86 5.29 6.20
CA SER A 143 -2.49 5.41 7.61
C SER A 143 -2.95 4.19 8.43
N GLU A 144 -4.19 3.75 8.24
CA GLU A 144 -4.74 2.56 8.91
C GLU A 144 -3.93 1.30 8.58
N TYR A 145 -3.66 1.06 7.29
CA TYR A 145 -2.82 -0.04 6.84
C TYR A 145 -1.41 0.01 7.44
N ASN A 146 -0.78 1.19 7.44
CA ASN A 146 0.56 1.36 7.98
C ASN A 146 0.63 1.17 9.50
N ASN A 147 -0.44 1.49 10.24
CA ASN A 147 -0.52 1.24 11.67
C ASN A 147 -0.44 -0.27 11.98
N VAL A 148 -1.31 -1.07 11.36
CA VAL A 148 -1.31 -2.54 11.53
C VAL A 148 0.02 -3.15 11.09
N ARG A 149 0.55 -2.71 9.94
CA ARG A 149 1.86 -3.14 9.45
C ARG A 149 2.99 -2.81 10.42
N SER A 150 2.96 -1.63 11.05
CA SER A 150 3.94 -1.22 12.06
C SER A 150 3.87 -2.09 13.31
N GLN A 151 2.64 -2.37 13.80
CA GLN A 151 2.41 -3.25 14.95
C GLN A 151 2.96 -4.66 14.70
N LEU A 152 2.65 -5.25 13.54
CA LEU A 152 3.19 -6.57 13.15
C LEU A 152 4.71 -6.56 13.05
N ASN A 153 5.31 -5.52 12.46
CA ASN A 153 6.76 -5.41 12.39
C ASN A 153 7.41 -5.31 13.78
N ALA A 154 6.77 -4.61 14.73
CA ALA A 154 7.25 -4.54 16.10
C ALA A 154 7.19 -5.90 16.80
N ILE A 155 6.12 -6.68 16.60
CA ILE A 155 5.99 -8.04 17.14
C ILE A 155 7.03 -8.97 16.50
N ASN A 156 7.16 -8.95 15.17
CA ASN A 156 8.12 -9.77 14.44
C ASN A 156 9.57 -9.48 14.87
N ARG A 157 9.93 -8.22 15.12
CA ARG A 157 11.25 -7.85 15.66
C ARG A 157 11.50 -8.44 17.04
N LYS A 158 10.49 -8.42 17.93
CA LYS A 158 10.59 -9.06 19.26
C LYS A 158 10.76 -10.58 19.15
N GLN A 159 10.18 -11.19 18.11
CA GLN A 159 10.29 -12.62 17.84
C GLN A 159 11.54 -13.01 17.04
N ALA A 160 12.24 -12.10 16.36
CA ALA A 160 13.39 -12.41 15.50
C ALA A 160 14.77 -12.13 16.13
N GLY A 161 14.82 -11.61 17.36
CA GLY A 161 16.09 -11.33 18.06
C GLY A 161 16.88 -12.58 18.47
N SER A 162 18.09 -12.38 18.98
CA SER A 162 18.90 -13.44 19.62
C SER A 162 18.16 -14.07 20.80
N LEU A 163 18.38 -15.36 21.08
CA LEU A 163 17.79 -16.09 22.21
C LEU A 163 17.92 -15.38 23.57
N ALA A 164 18.94 -14.54 23.74
CA ALA A 164 19.14 -13.74 24.95
C ALA A 164 17.99 -12.75 25.24
N VAL A 165 17.31 -12.25 24.20
CA VAL A 165 16.30 -11.19 24.30
C VAL A 165 14.95 -11.59 23.67
N ARG A 166 14.95 -12.57 22.77
CA ARG A 166 13.77 -13.08 22.05
C ARG A 166 12.71 -13.63 22.99
N ASP A 167 11.45 -13.51 22.58
CA ASP A 167 10.33 -14.21 23.23
C ASP A 167 10.46 -15.74 23.03
N LEU A 168 10.49 -16.47 24.14
CA LEU A 168 10.65 -17.93 24.17
C LEU A 168 9.31 -18.68 24.05
N SER A 169 8.18 -17.96 24.07
CA SER A 169 6.83 -18.56 24.09
C SER A 169 6.56 -19.52 22.93
N ASN A 170 7.15 -19.26 21.75
CA ASN A 170 6.98 -20.10 20.56
C ASN A 170 8.00 -21.25 20.48
N LEU A 171 9.02 -21.26 21.34
CA LEU A 171 10.10 -22.26 21.34
C LEU A 171 9.93 -23.34 22.41
N VAL A 172 9.14 -23.04 23.45
CA VAL A 172 8.94 -23.94 24.59
C VAL A 172 7.56 -24.55 24.51
N LYS A 173 7.48 -25.89 24.49
CA LYS A 173 6.22 -26.60 24.51
C LYS A 173 5.73 -26.77 25.95
N PRO A 174 4.41 -26.91 26.19
CA PRO A 174 3.88 -27.21 27.53
C PRO A 174 4.50 -28.48 28.14
N GLU A 175 4.84 -29.46 27.30
CA GLU A 175 5.49 -30.73 27.71
C GLU A 175 6.91 -30.53 28.27
N ASP A 176 7.59 -29.44 27.89
CA ASP A 176 8.97 -29.17 28.30
C ASP A 176 9.06 -28.46 29.66
N ILE A 177 7.91 -28.10 30.25
CA ILE A 177 7.83 -27.33 31.49
C ILE A 177 7.15 -28.14 32.58
N VAL A 178 7.89 -28.39 33.65
CA VAL A 178 7.35 -28.96 34.90
C VAL A 178 7.24 -27.83 35.92
N THR A 179 6.01 -27.45 36.24
CA THR A 179 5.69 -26.54 37.35
C THR A 179 4.82 -27.30 38.34
N SER A 180 5.36 -27.58 39.53
CA SER A 180 4.63 -28.18 40.64
C SER A 180 4.86 -27.37 41.91
N GLU A 181 4.21 -27.74 43.02
CA GLU A 181 4.40 -27.09 44.32
C GLU A 181 5.89 -27.05 44.76
N HIS A 182 6.66 -28.04 44.34
CA HIS A 182 8.04 -28.22 44.80
C HIS A 182 9.08 -28.13 43.69
N LEU A 183 8.69 -28.32 42.42
CA LEU A 183 9.60 -28.30 41.28
C LEU A 183 9.27 -27.15 40.33
N THR A 184 10.31 -26.54 39.80
CA THR A 184 10.21 -25.52 38.77
C THR A 184 11.19 -25.82 37.65
N THR A 185 10.84 -25.41 36.43
CA THR A 185 11.71 -25.55 35.26
C THR A 185 12.21 -24.18 34.84
N LEU A 186 13.52 -24.01 34.80
CA LEU A 186 14.18 -22.80 34.34
C LEU A 186 14.70 -22.99 32.92
N LEU A 187 14.79 -21.89 32.17
CA LEU A 187 15.33 -21.86 30.81
C LEU A 187 16.72 -21.23 30.83
N ALA A 188 17.73 -21.99 30.41
CA ALA A 188 19.10 -21.55 30.34
C ALA A 188 19.50 -21.24 28.89
N VAL A 189 19.97 -20.03 28.65
CA VAL A 189 20.60 -19.59 27.41
C VAL A 189 22.10 -19.78 27.56
N VAL A 190 22.66 -20.69 26.77
CA VAL A 190 24.05 -21.15 26.85
C VAL A 190 24.75 -20.85 25.53
N SER A 191 25.93 -20.23 25.57
CA SER A 191 26.72 -20.04 24.33
C SER A 191 27.07 -21.39 23.69
N LYS A 192 27.09 -21.43 22.36
CA LYS A 192 27.42 -22.64 21.59
C LYS A 192 28.76 -23.28 22.00
N TYR A 193 29.74 -22.47 22.38
CA TYR A 193 31.05 -22.95 22.84
C TYR A 193 31.00 -23.58 24.23
N SER A 194 30.03 -23.19 25.06
CA SER A 194 29.89 -23.62 26.46
C SER A 194 28.85 -24.71 26.67
N GLN A 195 28.26 -25.27 25.61
CA GLN A 195 27.25 -26.35 25.74
C GLN A 195 27.80 -27.60 26.44
N LYS A 196 29.05 -27.99 26.15
CA LYS A 196 29.70 -29.12 26.83
C LYS A 196 29.92 -28.84 28.32
N ASP A 197 30.34 -27.61 28.65
CA ASP A 197 30.53 -27.18 30.03
C ASP A 197 29.19 -27.18 30.79
N TRP A 198 28.12 -26.65 30.18
CA TRP A 198 26.76 -26.71 30.72
C TRP A 198 26.35 -28.13 31.06
N LEU A 199 26.39 -29.05 30.10
CA LEU A 199 25.95 -30.44 30.29
C LEU A 199 26.77 -31.17 31.36
N SER A 200 28.05 -30.82 31.55
CA SER A 200 28.90 -31.42 32.58
C SER A 200 28.76 -30.81 33.97
N SER A 201 28.27 -29.57 34.07
CA SER A 201 28.33 -28.78 35.31
C SER A 201 26.97 -28.46 35.92
N TYR A 202 25.88 -28.42 35.14
CA TYR A 202 24.58 -27.94 35.59
C TYR A 202 24.04 -28.71 36.81
N GLU A 203 24.28 -30.02 36.87
CA GLU A 203 23.83 -30.90 37.96
C GLU A 203 24.51 -30.57 39.30
N ASN A 204 25.71 -29.98 39.27
CA ASN A 204 26.53 -29.68 40.44
C ASN A 204 26.52 -28.19 40.80
N LEU A 205 25.75 -27.35 40.08
CA LEU A 205 25.64 -25.93 40.42
C LEU A 205 25.00 -25.76 41.79
N THR A 206 23.90 -26.49 42.05
CA THR A 206 23.25 -26.49 43.37
C THR A 206 22.79 -27.88 43.77
N THR A 207 22.50 -28.07 45.06
CA THR A 207 22.20 -29.39 45.65
C THR A 207 20.85 -29.95 45.19
N TYR A 208 19.91 -29.10 44.78
CA TYR A 208 18.53 -29.51 44.49
C TYR A 208 18.18 -29.48 43.00
N VAL A 209 19.14 -29.76 42.13
CA VAL A 209 18.92 -29.93 40.69
C VAL A 209 18.52 -31.38 40.41
N VAL A 210 17.53 -31.58 39.52
CA VAL A 210 17.15 -32.93 39.08
C VAL A 210 18.15 -33.42 38.02
N PRO A 211 18.90 -34.51 38.26
CA PRO A 211 19.85 -35.03 37.28
C PRO A 211 19.16 -35.45 35.99
N ARG A 212 19.85 -35.34 34.86
CA ARG A 212 19.34 -35.65 33.51
C ARG A 212 18.04 -34.89 33.11
N SER A 213 17.71 -33.80 33.80
CA SER A 213 16.56 -32.95 33.46
C SER A 213 16.84 -31.96 32.33
N SER A 214 18.10 -31.73 31.96
CA SER A 214 18.42 -30.74 30.93
C SER A 214 18.19 -31.26 29.53
N LYS A 215 17.35 -30.56 28.76
CA LYS A 215 17.00 -30.88 27.38
C LYS A 215 17.19 -29.64 26.51
N MET A 216 17.83 -29.80 25.34
CA MET A 216 17.95 -28.73 24.35
C MET A 216 16.63 -28.55 23.62
N LEU A 217 16.10 -27.32 23.61
CA LEU A 217 14.85 -26.97 22.93
C LEU A 217 15.10 -26.36 21.55
N TYR A 218 16.09 -25.48 21.46
CA TYR A 218 16.39 -24.72 20.26
C TYR A 218 17.85 -24.27 20.26
N GLU A 219 18.46 -24.19 19.08
CA GLU A 219 19.82 -23.67 18.88
C GLU A 219 19.79 -22.63 17.76
N ASP A 220 20.36 -21.45 18.01
CA ASP A 220 20.62 -20.42 17.01
C ASP A 220 22.12 -20.39 16.62
N ASN A 221 22.56 -19.35 15.92
CA ASN A 221 23.95 -19.27 15.46
C ASN A 221 24.97 -19.08 16.60
N GLU A 222 24.56 -18.59 17.77
CA GLU A 222 25.45 -18.15 18.86
C GLU A 222 25.12 -18.82 20.21
N TYR A 223 23.85 -19.16 20.45
CA TYR A 223 23.32 -19.69 21.70
C TYR A 223 22.44 -20.93 21.48
N ALA A 224 22.33 -21.74 22.54
CA ALA A 224 21.40 -22.84 22.66
C ALA A 224 20.54 -22.66 23.92
N LEU A 225 19.25 -22.98 23.78
CA LEU A 225 18.26 -22.93 24.84
C LEU A 225 18.10 -24.32 25.44
N TYR A 226 18.38 -24.43 26.73
CA TYR A 226 18.23 -25.65 27.53
C TYR A 226 17.16 -25.48 28.60
N THR A 227 16.45 -26.55 28.92
CA THR A 227 15.66 -26.63 30.16
C THR A 227 16.54 -27.10 31.31
N VAL A 228 16.12 -26.83 32.55
CA VAL A 228 16.63 -27.50 33.75
C VAL A 228 15.53 -27.51 34.80
N THR A 229 15.28 -28.67 35.39
CA THR A 229 14.28 -28.82 36.46
C THR A 229 14.98 -28.92 37.80
N LEU A 230 14.53 -28.12 38.77
CA LEU A 230 15.08 -28.09 40.12
C LEU A 230 14.00 -27.76 41.15
N PHE A 231 14.33 -27.89 42.44
CA PHE A 231 13.40 -27.52 43.49
C PHE A 231 13.23 -26.00 43.58
N ASN A 232 11.98 -25.57 43.76
CA ASN A 232 11.61 -24.15 43.76
C ASN A 232 12.40 -23.33 44.82
N ARG A 233 12.66 -23.93 45.99
CA ARG A 233 13.44 -23.29 47.09
C ARG A 233 14.87 -22.91 46.74
N ASP A 234 15.43 -23.47 45.67
CA ASP A 234 16.84 -23.30 45.30
C ASP A 234 16.98 -22.61 43.92
N ALA A 235 15.86 -22.16 43.35
CA ALA A 235 15.81 -21.51 42.03
C ALA A 235 16.67 -20.26 41.96
N ASP A 236 16.60 -19.38 42.96
CA ASP A 236 17.37 -18.13 42.96
C ASP A 236 18.88 -18.38 43.15
N ASN A 237 19.24 -19.33 44.01
CA ASN A 237 20.63 -19.74 44.21
C ASN A 237 21.23 -20.34 42.93
N PHE A 238 20.44 -21.13 42.20
CA PHE A 238 20.82 -21.66 40.90
C PHE A 238 21.05 -20.55 39.88
N LYS A 239 20.15 -19.55 39.79
CA LYS A 239 20.31 -18.39 38.89
C LYS A 239 21.61 -17.62 39.15
N ILE A 240 21.97 -17.42 40.42
CA ILE A 240 23.21 -16.71 40.80
C ILE A 240 24.43 -17.50 40.32
N LYS A 241 24.53 -18.79 40.67
CA LYS A 241 25.68 -19.63 40.29
C LYS A 241 25.78 -19.89 38.80
N ALA A 242 24.64 -20.01 38.11
CA ALA A 242 24.60 -20.10 36.66
C ALA A 242 25.17 -18.82 36.02
N ARG A 243 24.80 -17.64 36.53
CA ARG A 243 25.32 -16.36 36.05
C ARG A 243 26.83 -16.20 36.31
N GLU A 244 27.34 -16.65 37.46
CA GLU A 244 28.78 -16.66 37.76
C GLU A 244 29.60 -17.49 36.77
N ARG A 245 29.00 -18.56 36.23
CA ARG A 245 29.57 -19.43 35.19
C ARG A 245 29.36 -18.90 33.77
N GLY A 246 28.71 -17.74 33.62
CA GLY A 246 28.42 -17.13 32.32
C GLY A 246 27.17 -17.68 31.61
N PHE A 247 26.34 -18.47 32.30
CA PHE A 247 25.06 -18.93 31.76
C PHE A 247 23.95 -17.92 32.09
N GLN A 248 23.13 -17.59 31.10
CA GLN A 248 22.02 -16.67 31.31
C GLN A 248 20.73 -17.45 31.55
N ILE A 249 20.14 -17.34 32.74
CA ILE A 249 18.81 -17.91 33.02
C ILE A 249 17.73 -16.89 32.64
N ARG A 250 16.75 -17.32 31.84
CA ARG A 250 15.58 -16.54 31.43
C ARG A 250 14.42 -16.87 32.35
N ASP A 251 13.87 -15.84 32.98
CA ASP A 251 12.61 -15.96 33.70
C ASP A 251 11.49 -16.19 32.68
N PHE A 252 10.88 -17.36 32.75
CA PHE A 252 9.81 -17.75 31.86
C PHE A 252 8.72 -18.41 32.67
N GLU A 253 7.58 -17.74 32.77
CA GLU A 253 6.39 -18.28 33.39
C GLU A 253 5.45 -18.76 32.29
N HIS A 254 5.19 -20.06 32.25
CA HIS A 254 4.29 -20.64 31.28
C HIS A 254 2.85 -20.42 31.72
N ASN A 255 2.23 -19.38 31.17
CA ASN A 255 0.79 -19.18 31.30
C ASN A 255 0.13 -19.46 29.93
N PRO A 256 -0.54 -20.62 29.76
CA PRO A 256 -1.11 -21.03 28.49
C PRO A 256 -2.19 -20.05 27.98
N GLU A 257 -2.95 -19.41 28.86
CA GLU A 257 -3.94 -18.41 28.47
C GLU A 257 -3.29 -17.18 27.83
N THR A 258 -2.15 -16.73 28.37
CA THR A 258 -1.43 -15.55 27.83
C THR A 258 -0.69 -15.85 26.53
N GLN A 259 -0.29 -17.10 26.31
CA GLN A 259 0.35 -17.50 25.05
C GLN A 259 -0.68 -17.61 23.94
N GLU A 260 -1.82 -18.25 24.24
CA GLU A 260 -2.91 -18.41 23.28
C GLU A 260 -3.49 -17.05 22.90
N SER A 261 -3.67 -16.13 23.86
CA SER A 261 -4.17 -14.77 23.55
C SER A 261 -3.20 -13.98 22.66
N ARG A 262 -1.89 -14.04 22.89
CA ARG A 262 -0.87 -13.41 22.02
C ARG A 262 -0.85 -14.01 20.63
N LYS A 263 -1.01 -15.34 20.53
CA LYS A 263 -1.06 -16.04 19.24
C LYS A 263 -2.30 -15.63 18.45
N GLN A 264 -3.45 -15.56 19.11
CA GLN A 264 -4.70 -15.07 18.52
C GLN A 264 -4.60 -13.60 18.10
N GLU A 265 -3.95 -12.75 18.90
CA GLU A 265 -3.69 -11.35 18.56
C GLU A 265 -2.80 -11.22 17.32
N LEU A 266 -1.74 -12.02 17.22
CA LEU A 266 -0.86 -12.05 16.05
C LEU A 266 -1.62 -12.52 14.80
N GLU A 267 -2.38 -13.60 14.90
CA GLU A 267 -3.18 -14.14 13.79
C GLU A 267 -4.24 -13.12 13.33
N LYS A 268 -4.91 -12.45 14.28
CA LYS A 268 -5.84 -11.38 13.99
C LYS A 268 -5.15 -10.21 13.27
N LEU A 269 -3.99 -9.76 13.74
CA LEU A 269 -3.25 -8.68 13.10
C LEU A 269 -2.78 -9.05 11.69
N MET A 270 -2.37 -10.30 11.47
CA MET A 270 -2.02 -10.81 10.14
C MET A 270 -3.23 -10.81 9.19
N GLN A 271 -4.39 -11.26 9.69
CA GLN A 271 -5.63 -11.24 8.93
C GLN A 271 -6.09 -9.81 8.62
N ASP A 272 -6.02 -8.91 9.60
CA ASP A 272 -6.34 -7.49 9.46
C ASP A 272 -5.41 -6.83 8.43
N GLN A 273 -4.11 -7.14 8.46
CA GLN A 273 -3.15 -6.62 7.48
C GLN A 273 -3.54 -7.02 6.06
N GLU A 274 -3.87 -8.30 5.83
CA GLU A 274 -4.23 -8.79 4.50
C GLU A 274 -5.57 -8.25 4.02
N THR A 275 -6.53 -8.12 4.93
CA THR A 275 -7.86 -7.55 4.68
C THR A 275 -7.76 -6.07 4.30
N PHE A 276 -7.04 -5.28 5.10
CA PHE A 276 -6.82 -3.85 4.81
C PHE A 276 -6.00 -3.66 3.54
N ARG A 277 -4.98 -4.48 3.30
CA ARG A 277 -4.20 -4.44 2.05
C ARG A 277 -5.08 -4.66 0.84
N SER A 278 -5.88 -5.72 0.84
CA SER A 278 -6.74 -6.09 -0.28
C SER A 278 -7.84 -5.05 -0.52
N SER A 279 -8.47 -4.57 0.55
CA SER A 279 -9.48 -3.50 0.50
C SER A 279 -8.89 -2.19 -0.02
N LEU A 280 -7.71 -1.79 0.47
CA LEU A 280 -7.01 -0.59 0.00
C LEU A 280 -6.62 -0.72 -1.47
N LEU A 281 -6.10 -1.87 -1.90
CA LEU A 281 -5.71 -2.09 -3.29
C LEU A 281 -6.90 -2.00 -4.24
N GLN A 282 -8.01 -2.69 -3.92
CA GLN A 282 -9.24 -2.63 -4.72
C GLN A 282 -9.80 -1.20 -4.77
N TRP A 283 -9.79 -0.50 -3.63
CA TRP A 283 -10.23 0.89 -3.57
C TRP A 283 -9.32 1.81 -4.40
N CYS A 284 -7.99 1.63 -4.36
CA CYS A 284 -7.06 2.40 -5.18
C CYS A 284 -7.30 2.19 -6.69
N TYR A 285 -7.63 0.97 -7.13
CA TYR A 285 -7.96 0.69 -8.53
C TYR A 285 -9.20 1.48 -8.99
N THR A 286 -10.27 1.44 -8.20
CA THR A 286 -11.50 2.20 -8.49
C THR A 286 -11.23 3.71 -8.47
N SER A 287 -10.56 4.21 -7.44
CA SER A 287 -10.23 5.63 -7.28
C SER A 287 -9.30 6.15 -8.38
N TYR A 288 -8.37 5.32 -8.86
CA TYR A 288 -7.51 5.67 -9.99
C TYR A 288 -8.33 5.86 -11.26
N GLY A 289 -9.28 4.95 -11.54
CA GLY A 289 -10.20 5.06 -12.67
C GLY A 289 -11.00 6.37 -12.63
N GLU A 290 -11.55 6.68 -11.45
CA GLU A 290 -12.33 7.90 -11.24
C GLU A 290 -11.51 9.18 -11.39
N GLY A 291 -10.31 9.22 -10.80
CA GLY A 291 -9.39 10.34 -10.97
C GLY A 291 -8.96 10.53 -12.43
N LYS A 292 -8.73 9.43 -13.17
CA LYS A 292 -8.40 9.47 -14.59
C LYS A 292 -9.56 9.93 -15.46
N ARG A 293 -10.79 9.52 -15.17
CA ARG A 293 -11.99 10.06 -15.84
C ARG A 293 -12.11 11.56 -15.60
N GLY A 294 -12.04 12.00 -14.34
CA GLY A 294 -12.11 13.41 -13.98
C GLY A 294 -11.03 14.26 -14.65
N SER A 295 -9.78 13.77 -14.69
CA SER A 295 -8.69 14.40 -15.44
C SER A 295 -9.02 14.50 -16.93
N LEU A 296 -9.51 13.45 -17.59
CA LEU A 296 -9.85 13.50 -19.01
C LEU A 296 -11.00 14.47 -19.30
N THR A 297 -12.00 14.54 -18.43
CA THR A 297 -13.13 15.47 -18.52
C THR A 297 -12.68 16.93 -18.35
N ILE A 298 -11.81 17.23 -17.38
CA ILE A 298 -11.31 18.61 -17.09
C ILE A 298 -10.27 19.07 -18.12
N VAL A 299 -9.33 18.21 -18.48
CA VAL A 299 -8.11 18.62 -19.19
C VAL A 299 -8.35 18.72 -20.68
N ARG A 300 -9.20 17.85 -21.24
CA ARG A 300 -9.32 17.68 -22.69
C ARG A 300 -10.62 18.21 -23.26
N GLY A 301 -11.69 18.34 -22.48
CA GLY A 301 -12.91 19.03 -22.93
C GLY A 301 -12.77 20.56 -22.90
N PRO A 302 -12.72 21.16 -21.71
CA PRO A 302 -12.64 22.61 -21.49
C PRO A 302 -11.46 23.30 -22.18
N SER A 303 -10.24 22.75 -22.10
CA SER A 303 -9.04 23.36 -22.71
C SER A 303 -9.11 23.44 -24.24
N LEU A 304 -9.80 22.49 -24.88
CA LEU A 304 -10.00 22.51 -26.34
C LEU A 304 -11.14 23.45 -26.73
N ILE A 305 -12.17 23.60 -25.88
CA ILE A 305 -13.26 24.59 -26.06
C ILE A 305 -12.73 26.02 -25.92
N LEU A 306 -11.83 26.27 -24.95
CA LEU A 306 -11.18 27.57 -24.76
C LEU A 306 -10.31 27.94 -25.97
N HIS A 307 -9.56 26.97 -26.53
CA HIS A 307 -8.78 27.19 -27.75
C HIS A 307 -9.68 27.46 -28.97
N GLU A 308 -10.80 26.74 -29.12
CA GLU A 308 -11.75 26.95 -30.22
C GLU A 308 -12.45 28.32 -30.14
N GLN A 309 -12.85 28.75 -28.94
CA GLN A 309 -13.44 30.07 -28.68
C GLN A 309 -12.43 31.21 -28.94
N TYR A 310 -11.18 31.04 -28.50
CA TYR A 310 -10.10 32.02 -28.72
C TYR A 310 -9.74 32.16 -30.21
N VAL A 311 -9.75 31.06 -30.98
CA VAL A 311 -9.50 31.10 -32.43
C VAL A 311 -10.67 31.74 -33.19
N LYS A 312 -11.93 31.44 -32.84
CA LYS A 312 -13.12 32.09 -33.44
C LYS A 312 -13.15 33.60 -33.21
N LEU A 313 -12.71 34.06 -32.03
CA LEU A 313 -12.57 35.50 -31.73
C LEU A 313 -11.48 36.17 -32.57
N ARG A 314 -10.38 35.47 -32.86
CA ARG A 314 -9.29 36.01 -33.69
C ARG A 314 -9.65 36.15 -35.16
N GLU A 315 -10.51 35.27 -35.67
CA GLU A 315 -11.05 35.35 -37.05
C GLU A 315 -12.15 36.41 -37.21
N HIS A 316 -12.76 36.90 -36.12
CA HIS A 316 -13.77 37.97 -36.16
C HIS A 316 -13.22 39.38 -35.96
N VAL A 317 -11.95 39.52 -35.55
CA VAL A 317 -11.28 40.80 -35.28
C VAL A 317 -10.25 41.16 -36.38
N LEU A 318 -10.10 40.31 -37.39
CA LEU A 318 -9.35 40.54 -38.64
C LEU A 318 -10.30 40.58 -39.83
#